data_AF-A0A9Q9ETK3-F1
#
_entry.id   AF-A0A9Q9ETK3-F1
#
_cell.length_a   1.000
_cell.length_b   1.000
_cell.length_c   1.000
_cell.angle_alpha   90.00
_cell.angle_beta   90.00
_cell.angle_gamma   90.00
#
_symmetry.space_group_name_H-M   'P 1'
#
loop_
_entity.id
_entity.type
_entity.pdbx_description
1 polymer ?
#
loop_
_entity_poly.entity_id
_entity_poly.type
_entity_poly.pdbx_seq_one_letter_code
_entity_poly.pdbx_strand_id
1 'polypeptide(L)'
;MNQAKKYVFGLDITAGFLLIISFFLLIFVPVSSKSTLWKAYRILFLPMEVDEAEILHAAEENGITGIISSQTIENRFADLEEQGYTGFPFTDKERYAQWFINDQENIRYMYIPSEKTITNDFFNFLKRNTEYFFIENNSPFSTFQFCAAAIFFAVSFFYTSRKKNYFTSAFPFVLYAAFQRGILALSSSILIMYTLAFWAEAIGSSLKFTREQLLSRVKKNPLLVFFPFVALIIAKFNSNISLVLFAFAVLASASLTYISERVSFLVEKKIDTQKVHKTIRAYVMNPESVAKFWHTKHLFIVSSCAVCFIIFSAMFLYFSFNKTIKAYQNTLYLPVPEASVRIPGFSKTAFDELKKIRTGDELPDLGNLISDAWNAKVIPFTRFDFSSQEKDRVSFSDFSVDEKGVVTEKDGLIFNLDDDFIRSVISFRTSPSIEDLLYSQGCFITASYAPKKFPLNRYNTAALLVALVSAIMPLMIILLRVFEK
;
A
#
# COMPACT_ATOMS: atom_id res chain seq x y z
N MET A 1 -30.79 -49.53 3.28
CA MET A 1 -29.94 -49.30 2.10
C MET A 1 -28.81 -48.34 2.49
N ASN A 2 -27.66 -48.89 2.87
CA ASN A 2 -26.48 -48.16 3.35
C ASN A 2 -25.63 -47.72 2.16
N GLN A 3 -25.84 -46.51 1.63
CA GLN A 3 -24.78 -45.83 0.90
C GLN A 3 -23.94 -45.04 1.90
N ALA A 4 -22.83 -45.64 2.35
CA ALA A 4 -21.76 -44.87 2.95
C ALA A 4 -21.36 -43.79 1.96
N LYS A 5 -21.60 -42.51 2.30
CA LYS A 5 -21.10 -41.38 1.51
C LYS A 5 -19.61 -41.62 1.27
N LYS A 6 -19.22 -41.93 0.02
CA LYS A 6 -17.81 -41.99 -0.40
C LYS A 6 -17.19 -40.66 0.02
N TYR A 7 -16.38 -40.70 1.07
CA TYR A 7 -15.73 -39.52 1.61
C TYR A 7 -14.70 -39.07 0.58
N VAL A 8 -14.88 -37.88 0.02
CA VAL A 8 -13.98 -37.32 -0.98
C VAL A 8 -12.81 -36.68 -0.23
N PHE A 9 -11.83 -37.50 0.14
CA PHE A 9 -10.56 -37.05 0.75
C PHE A 9 -9.90 -35.93 -0.06
N GLY A 10 -10.08 -35.93 -1.39
CA GLY A 10 -9.64 -34.83 -2.26
C GLY A 10 -10.29 -33.48 -1.94
N LEU A 11 -11.56 -33.43 -1.50
CA LEU A 11 -12.24 -32.17 -1.18
C LEU A 11 -11.67 -31.55 0.10
N ASP A 12 -11.40 -32.38 1.11
CA ASP A 12 -10.74 -31.96 2.36
C ASP A 12 -9.35 -31.36 2.07
N ILE A 13 -8.54 -31.98 1.20
CA ILE A 13 -7.22 -31.45 0.78
C ILE A 13 -7.37 -30.14 0.00
N THR A 14 -8.26 -30.09 -0.99
CA THR A 14 -8.44 -28.88 -1.82
C THR A 14 -8.91 -27.69 -0.99
N ALA A 15 -9.83 -27.89 -0.04
CA ALA A 15 -10.27 -26.83 0.86
C ALA A 15 -9.14 -26.34 1.78
N GLY A 16 -8.31 -27.26 2.30
CA GLY A 16 -7.12 -26.90 3.10
C GLY A 16 -6.11 -26.07 2.30
N PHE A 17 -5.81 -26.50 1.07
CA PHE A 17 -4.89 -25.78 0.17
C PHE A 17 -5.43 -24.40 -0.22
N LEU A 18 -6.72 -24.32 -0.61
CA LEU A 18 -7.37 -23.06 -0.94
C LEU A 18 -7.40 -22.10 0.24
N LEU A 19 -7.61 -22.60 1.46
CA LEU A 19 -7.59 -21.78 2.67
C LEU A 19 -6.20 -21.15 2.89
N ILE A 20 -5.14 -21.97 2.85
CA ILE A 20 -3.77 -21.51 3.08
C ILE A 20 -3.38 -20.47 2.01
N ILE A 21 -3.62 -20.77 0.73
CA ILE A 21 -3.30 -19.85 -0.36
C ILE A 21 -4.11 -18.57 -0.27
N SER A 22 -5.41 -18.66 0.05
CA SER A 22 -6.26 -17.47 0.12
C SER A 22 -5.82 -16.55 1.25
N PHE A 23 -5.52 -17.06 2.44
CA PHE A 23 -4.98 -16.23 3.53
C PHE A 23 -3.60 -15.68 3.21
N PHE A 24 -2.71 -16.49 2.62
CA PHE A 24 -1.39 -16.06 2.18
C PHE A 24 -1.51 -14.87 1.21
N LEU A 25 -2.31 -15.00 0.15
CA LEU A 25 -2.47 -13.95 -0.84
C LEU A 25 -3.20 -12.72 -0.28
N LEU A 26 -4.16 -12.91 0.62
CA LEU A 26 -4.89 -11.80 1.26
C LEU A 26 -3.97 -10.92 2.12
N ILE A 27 -2.94 -11.51 2.74
CA ILE A 27 -1.97 -10.80 3.58
C ILE A 27 -0.77 -10.30 2.77
N PHE A 28 -0.13 -11.18 2.00
CA PHE A 28 1.16 -10.89 1.36
C PHE A 28 1.04 -9.98 0.14
N VAL A 29 -0.02 -10.11 -0.67
CA VAL A 29 -0.17 -9.25 -1.86
C VAL A 29 -0.26 -7.76 -1.47
N PRO A 30 -1.09 -7.35 -0.49
CA PRO A 30 -1.10 -5.96 -0.03
C PRO A 30 0.20 -5.48 0.62
N VAL A 31 0.94 -6.38 1.25
CA VAL A 31 2.23 -6.08 1.89
C VAL A 31 3.31 -5.84 0.84
N SER A 32 3.38 -6.68 -0.20
CA SER A 32 4.38 -6.56 -1.26
C SER A 32 4.05 -5.45 -2.26
N SER A 33 2.77 -5.16 -2.50
CA SER A 33 2.34 -4.20 -3.52
C SER A 33 2.34 -2.73 -3.04
N LYS A 34 2.51 -2.48 -1.75
CA LYS A 34 2.43 -1.13 -1.15
C LYS A 34 3.79 -0.69 -0.58
N SER A 35 4.85 -0.88 -1.35
CA SER A 35 6.10 -0.15 -1.12
C SER A 35 5.88 1.33 -1.46
N THR A 36 6.57 2.20 -0.75
CA THR A 36 6.76 3.60 -1.18
C THR A 36 7.43 3.62 -2.54
N LEU A 37 7.32 4.75 -3.26
CA LEU A 37 7.98 4.91 -4.54
C LEU A 37 9.51 4.73 -4.42
N TRP A 38 10.06 5.24 -3.31
CA TRP A 38 11.46 5.13 -2.94
C TRP A 38 11.61 4.21 -1.73
N LYS A 39 12.45 3.16 -1.81
CA LYS A 39 12.56 2.11 -0.77
C LYS A 39 12.63 2.61 0.68
N ALA A 40 13.40 3.67 0.98
CA ALA A 40 13.56 4.18 2.34
C ALA A 40 12.88 5.53 2.60
N TYR A 41 12.20 6.13 1.62
CA TYR A 41 11.63 7.47 1.72
C TYR A 41 10.19 7.50 1.20
N ARG A 42 9.34 8.29 1.85
CA ARG A 42 7.98 8.61 1.38
C ARG A 42 7.93 10.04 0.91
N ILE A 43 7.13 10.29 -0.11
CA ILE A 43 6.98 11.64 -0.68
C ILE A 43 5.86 12.38 0.07
N LEU A 44 6.17 13.59 0.51
CA LEU A 44 5.22 14.62 0.94
C LEU A 44 5.10 15.66 -0.18
N PHE A 45 3.87 15.98 -0.55
CA PHE A 45 3.51 16.95 -1.57
C PHE A 45 2.85 18.14 -0.90
N LEU A 46 3.30 19.34 -1.28
CA LEU A 46 2.83 20.61 -0.73
C LEU A 46 2.62 21.63 -1.86
N PRO A 47 1.71 22.59 -1.69
CA PRO A 47 1.67 23.79 -2.53
C PRO A 47 2.96 24.58 -2.38
N MET A 48 3.43 25.23 -3.44
CA MET A 48 4.63 26.08 -3.38
C MET A 48 4.48 27.29 -2.46
N GLU A 49 3.26 27.77 -2.21
CA GLU A 49 2.98 28.92 -1.35
C GLU A 49 3.18 28.64 0.15
N VAL A 50 3.33 27.37 0.53
CA VAL A 50 3.52 26.99 1.92
C VAL A 50 4.96 27.29 2.36
N ASP A 51 5.09 27.84 3.57
CA ASP A 51 6.37 28.07 4.21
C ASP A 51 7.04 26.73 4.53
N GLU A 52 8.13 26.44 3.83
CA GLU A 52 8.93 25.23 4.04
C GLU A 52 9.54 25.16 5.44
N ALA A 53 10.00 26.30 5.98
CA ALA A 53 10.67 26.34 7.26
C ALA A 53 9.71 25.98 8.40
N GLU A 54 8.48 26.49 8.35
CA GLU A 54 7.44 26.14 9.33
C GLU A 54 7.09 24.65 9.30
N ILE A 55 7.01 24.06 8.10
CA ILE A 55 6.70 22.63 7.93
C ILE A 55 7.82 21.76 8.49
N LEU A 56 9.08 22.09 8.20
CA LEU A 56 10.24 21.37 8.71
C LEU A 56 10.36 21.51 10.23
N HIS A 57 10.16 22.71 10.78
CA HIS A 57 10.14 22.94 12.22
C HIS A 57 9.06 22.10 12.91
N ALA A 58 7.83 22.11 12.38
CA ALA A 58 6.75 21.29 12.90
C ALA A 58 7.05 19.79 12.80
N ALA A 59 7.77 19.36 11.76
CA ALA A 59 8.18 17.97 11.61
C ALA A 59 9.22 17.58 12.67
N GLU A 60 10.21 18.44 12.93
CA GLU A 60 11.24 18.24 13.94
C GLU A 60 10.67 18.20 15.37
N GLU A 61 9.74 19.11 15.71
CA GLU A 61 9.00 19.07 16.98
C GLU A 61 8.26 17.75 17.20
N ASN A 62 7.86 17.09 16.12
CA ASN A 62 7.19 15.80 16.12
C ASN A 62 8.15 14.60 15.97
N GLY A 63 9.46 14.82 16.08
CA GLY A 63 10.49 13.79 16.01
C GLY A 63 10.75 13.23 14.60
N ILE A 64 10.26 13.90 13.56
CA ILE A 64 10.46 13.53 12.15
C ILE A 64 11.71 14.25 11.64
N THR A 65 12.86 13.65 11.90
CA THR A 65 14.17 14.17 11.45
C THR A 65 14.64 13.55 10.13
N GLY A 66 15.59 14.21 9.45
CA GLY A 66 16.21 13.71 8.22
C GLY A 66 15.33 13.88 6.96
N ILE A 67 14.44 14.86 6.94
CA ILE A 67 13.65 15.20 5.76
C ILE A 67 14.58 15.81 4.70
N ILE A 68 14.48 15.33 3.47
CA ILE A 68 15.16 15.93 2.33
C ILE A 68 14.19 16.92 1.66
N SER A 69 14.61 18.18 1.54
CA SER A 69 13.79 19.28 1.01
C SER A 69 14.65 20.28 0.23
N SER A 70 14.06 21.35 -0.31
CA SER A 70 14.78 22.40 -1.05
C SER A 70 15.87 23.08 -0.21
N GLN A 71 15.70 23.17 1.11
CA GLN A 71 16.76 23.68 2.01
C GLN A 71 18.05 22.83 1.97
N THR A 72 17.97 21.56 1.58
CA THR A 72 19.17 20.70 1.45
C THR A 72 20.06 21.07 0.25
N ILE A 73 19.54 21.88 -0.70
CA ILE A 73 20.30 22.35 -1.85
C ILE A 73 21.48 23.21 -1.39
N GLU A 74 21.25 24.16 -0.47
CA GLU A 74 22.32 25.06 0.01
C GLU A 74 23.46 24.26 0.64
N ASN A 75 23.13 23.29 1.49
CA ASN A 75 24.11 22.40 2.12
C ASN A 75 24.86 21.53 1.11
N ARG A 76 24.22 21.10 0.02
CA ARG A 76 24.84 20.26 -1.02
C ARG A 76 25.85 21.03 -1.88
N PHE A 77 25.65 22.33 -2.07
CA PHE A 77 26.47 23.17 -2.95
C PHE A 77 27.43 24.12 -2.23
N ALA A 78 27.40 24.20 -0.89
CA ALA A 78 28.23 25.10 -0.10
C ALA A 78 29.72 25.04 -0.47
N ASP A 79 30.30 23.83 -0.52
CA ASP A 79 31.72 23.63 -0.84
C ASP A 79 32.08 24.07 -2.28
N LEU A 80 31.16 23.91 -3.23
CA LEU A 80 31.36 24.30 -4.63
C LEU A 80 31.33 25.82 -4.79
N GLU A 81 30.42 26.49 -4.08
CA GLU A 81 30.31 27.95 -4.05
C GLU A 81 31.54 28.58 -3.37
N GLU A 82 32.01 28.02 -2.24
CA GLU A 82 33.24 28.48 -1.56
C GLU A 82 34.49 28.38 -2.43
N GLN A 83 34.59 27.31 -3.24
CA GLN A 83 35.74 27.05 -4.09
C GLN A 83 35.65 27.75 -5.46
N GLY A 84 34.58 28.51 -5.72
CA GLY A 84 34.42 29.33 -6.92
C GLY A 84 34.27 28.54 -8.23
N TYR A 85 33.82 27.29 -8.17
CA TYR A 85 33.63 26.46 -9.36
C TYR A 85 32.42 26.92 -10.17
N THR A 86 32.65 27.53 -11.33
CA THR A 86 31.58 28.07 -12.20
C THR A 86 31.66 27.62 -13.66
N GLY A 87 32.68 26.85 -14.06
CA GLY A 87 33.03 26.66 -15.48
C GLY A 87 33.05 25.23 -16.04
N PHE A 88 32.55 24.24 -15.30
CA PHE A 88 32.76 22.81 -15.65
C PHE A 88 31.47 22.00 -15.46
N PRO A 89 31.35 20.78 -16.05
CA PRO A 89 30.08 20.05 -16.09
C PRO A 89 29.79 19.44 -14.72
N PHE A 90 29.43 20.31 -13.79
CA PHE A 90 28.78 19.98 -12.54
C PHE A 90 27.28 19.93 -12.76
N THR A 91 26.61 19.12 -11.97
CA THR A 91 25.16 19.22 -11.85
C THR A 91 24.78 20.61 -11.38
N ASP A 92 24.13 21.38 -12.24
CA ASP A 92 23.64 22.72 -11.92
C ASP A 92 22.61 22.67 -10.77
N LYS A 93 22.61 23.73 -9.95
CA LYS A 93 21.67 23.97 -8.85
C LYS A 93 20.23 23.98 -9.34
N GLU A 94 19.96 24.58 -10.50
CA GLU A 94 18.63 24.58 -11.12
C GLU A 94 18.17 23.15 -11.47
N ARG A 95 19.06 22.34 -12.06
CA ARG A 95 18.75 20.95 -12.41
C ARG A 95 18.53 20.09 -11.16
N TYR A 96 19.31 20.31 -10.10
CA TYR A 96 19.12 19.60 -8.83
C TYR A 96 17.82 20.01 -8.11
N ALA A 97 17.43 21.29 -8.21
CA ALA A 97 16.19 21.81 -7.63
C ALA A 97 14.93 21.13 -8.20
N GLN A 98 15.00 20.58 -9.42
CA GLN A 98 13.91 19.82 -10.04
C GLN A 98 13.49 18.58 -9.23
N TRP A 99 14.29 18.09 -8.29
CA TRP A 99 13.86 17.04 -7.36
C TRP A 99 12.80 17.50 -6.35
N PHE A 100 12.71 18.80 -6.11
CA PHE A 100 11.88 19.41 -5.06
C PHE A 100 10.79 20.29 -5.61
N ILE A 101 10.99 20.91 -6.78
CA ILE A 101 10.10 21.93 -7.31
C ILE A 101 9.59 21.49 -8.69
N ASN A 102 8.27 21.51 -8.85
CA ASN A 102 7.61 21.42 -10.15
C ASN A 102 6.83 22.71 -10.41
N ASP A 103 7.46 23.63 -11.12
CA ASP A 103 6.90 24.95 -11.45
C ASP A 103 5.63 24.87 -12.32
N GLN A 104 5.50 23.81 -13.14
CA GLN A 104 4.34 23.67 -14.04
C GLN A 104 3.05 23.38 -13.28
N GLU A 105 3.15 22.60 -12.19
CA GLU A 105 2.00 22.25 -11.34
C GLU A 105 1.92 23.10 -10.07
N ASN A 106 2.92 23.95 -9.82
CA ASN A 106 3.06 24.78 -8.61
C ASN A 106 3.12 23.93 -7.32
N ILE A 107 3.87 22.83 -7.38
CA ILE A 107 3.98 21.82 -6.32
C ILE A 107 5.43 21.71 -5.83
N ARG A 108 5.57 21.54 -4.52
CA ARG A 108 6.82 21.17 -3.84
C ARG A 108 6.78 19.73 -3.34
N TYR A 109 7.89 19.02 -3.49
CA TYR A 109 8.12 17.68 -2.97
C TYR A 109 9.13 17.72 -1.82
N MET A 110 8.84 16.93 -0.78
CA MET A 110 9.75 16.64 0.32
C MET A 110 9.83 15.13 0.52
N TYR A 111 10.98 14.63 0.93
CA TYR A 111 11.19 13.20 1.13
C TYR A 111 11.39 12.92 2.63
N ILE A 112 10.43 12.24 3.22
CA ILE A 112 10.45 11.90 4.64
C ILE A 112 10.98 10.46 4.78
N PRO A 113 11.93 10.17 5.69
CA PRO A 113 12.37 8.80 5.93
C PRO A 113 11.21 7.89 6.35
N SER A 114 11.12 6.72 5.73
CA SER A 114 10.00 5.78 5.90
C SER A 114 9.96 5.13 7.27
N GLU A 115 11.09 5.10 7.99
CA GLU A 115 11.18 4.62 9.38
C GLU A 115 10.47 5.56 10.37
N LYS A 116 10.33 6.85 10.05
CA LYS A 116 9.69 7.83 10.93
C LYS A 116 8.17 7.66 10.86
N THR A 117 7.51 7.61 12.01
CA THR A 117 6.04 7.58 12.08
C THR A 117 5.45 8.98 11.91
N ILE A 118 4.47 9.15 11.01
CA ILE A 118 3.69 10.40 10.97
C ILE A 118 2.82 10.46 12.22
N THR A 119 3.09 11.44 13.09
CA THR A 119 2.27 11.69 14.26
C THR A 119 0.94 12.33 13.85
N ASN A 120 -0.09 12.14 14.69
CA ASN A 120 -1.38 12.81 14.47
C ASN A 120 -1.24 14.33 14.55
N ASP A 121 -0.32 14.84 15.37
CA ASP A 121 -0.10 16.27 15.56
C ASP A 121 0.52 16.91 14.32
N PHE A 122 1.54 16.29 13.73
CA PHE A 122 2.09 16.74 12.44
C PHE A 122 1.05 16.67 11.32
N PHE A 123 0.26 15.59 11.25
CA PHE A 123 -0.82 15.49 10.26
C PHE A 123 -1.89 16.58 10.44
N ASN A 124 -2.23 16.91 11.69
CA ASN A 124 -3.16 17.99 12.02
C ASN A 124 -2.58 19.37 11.71
N PHE A 125 -1.29 19.58 11.93
CA PHE A 125 -0.57 20.80 11.55
C PHE A 125 -0.68 21.04 10.04
N LEU A 126 -0.33 20.04 9.23
CA LEU A 126 -0.47 20.11 7.77
C LEU A 126 -1.93 20.42 7.37
N LYS A 127 -2.91 19.78 8.01
CA LYS A 127 -4.32 20.04 7.75
C LYS A 127 -4.76 21.47 8.07
N ARG A 128 -4.13 22.15 9.03
CA ARG A 128 -4.46 23.53 9.39
C ARG A 128 -3.77 24.54 8.47
N ASN A 129 -2.49 24.31 8.18
CA ASN A 129 -1.63 25.31 7.53
C ASN A 129 -1.50 25.15 6.01
N THR A 130 -2.02 24.07 5.43
CA THR A 130 -1.99 23.85 3.96
C THR A 130 -3.40 23.75 3.40
N GLU A 131 -3.63 24.24 2.17
CA GLU A 131 -4.92 24.04 1.50
C GLU A 131 -5.10 22.58 1.07
N TYR A 132 -4.04 22.00 0.49
CA TYR A 132 -3.98 20.62 0.05
C TYR A 132 -2.59 20.04 0.30
N PHE A 133 -2.50 18.74 0.54
CA PHE A 133 -1.23 18.03 0.71
C PHE A 133 -1.40 16.53 0.49
N PHE A 134 -0.32 15.81 0.22
CA PHE A 134 -0.36 14.35 0.19
C PHE A 134 0.88 13.76 0.85
N ILE A 135 0.71 12.71 1.65
CA ILE A 135 1.80 11.92 2.20
C ILE A 135 1.66 10.49 1.69
N GLU A 136 2.70 9.98 1.03
CA GLU A 136 2.77 8.58 0.66
C GLU A 136 2.81 7.70 1.92
N ASN A 137 1.87 6.77 2.01
CA ASN A 137 1.67 5.98 3.21
C ASN A 137 2.34 4.62 3.05
N ASN A 138 3.33 4.36 3.92
CA ASN A 138 4.19 3.18 3.93
C ASN A 138 3.53 1.92 4.54
N SER A 139 2.42 2.04 5.27
CA SER A 139 1.83 0.89 5.95
C SER A 139 0.89 0.12 5.01
N PRO A 140 0.97 -1.21 4.92
CA PRO A 140 0.00 -1.99 4.16
C PRO A 140 -1.34 -2.13 4.88
N PHE A 141 -1.33 -1.95 6.21
CA PHE A 141 -2.44 -2.11 7.12
C PHE A 141 -3.19 -0.78 7.34
N SER A 142 -4.51 -0.86 7.54
CA SER A 142 -5.36 0.26 7.92
C SER A 142 -6.00 0.01 9.27
N THR A 143 -5.40 0.59 10.32
CA THR A 143 -5.88 0.43 11.70
C THR A 143 -7.33 0.88 11.86
N PHE A 144 -7.71 2.01 11.27
CA PHE A 144 -9.08 2.51 11.34
C PHE A 144 -10.08 1.53 10.71
N GLN A 145 -9.80 1.05 9.49
CA GLN A 145 -10.71 0.12 8.80
C GLN A 145 -10.79 -1.23 9.52
N PHE A 146 -9.66 -1.73 10.04
CA PHE A 146 -9.64 -2.93 10.86
C PHE A 146 -10.50 -2.77 12.13
N CYS A 147 -10.31 -1.70 12.90
CA CYS A 147 -11.09 -1.46 14.11
C CYS A 147 -12.59 -1.32 13.79
N ALA A 148 -12.96 -0.56 12.76
CA ALA A 148 -14.35 -0.41 12.35
C ALA A 148 -14.99 -1.75 11.94
N ALA A 149 -14.29 -2.54 11.11
CA ALA A 149 -14.74 -3.86 10.69
C ALA A 149 -14.81 -4.86 11.87
N ALA A 150 -13.84 -4.82 12.79
CA ALA A 150 -13.78 -5.69 13.96
C ALA A 150 -14.90 -5.39 14.96
N ILE A 151 -15.21 -4.10 15.21
CA ILE A 151 -16.32 -3.72 16.08
C ILE A 151 -17.65 -4.17 15.45
N PHE A 152 -17.86 -3.91 14.16
CA PHE A 152 -19.07 -4.38 13.47
C PHE A 152 -19.18 -5.92 13.47
N PHE A 153 -18.06 -6.61 13.26
CA PHE A 153 -17.98 -8.07 13.35
C PHE A 153 -18.40 -8.56 14.74
N ALA A 154 -17.88 -7.95 15.81
CA ALA A 154 -18.23 -8.30 17.18
C ALA A 154 -19.72 -8.09 17.47
N VAL A 155 -20.28 -6.93 17.09
CA VAL A 155 -21.71 -6.64 17.24
C VAL A 155 -22.55 -7.70 16.52
N SER A 156 -22.26 -7.95 15.25
CA SER A 156 -22.98 -8.95 14.44
C SER A 156 -22.81 -10.37 15.01
N PHE A 157 -21.64 -10.72 15.54
CA PHE A 157 -21.38 -12.01 16.17
C PHE A 157 -22.22 -12.23 17.44
N PHE A 158 -22.41 -11.20 18.28
CA PHE A 158 -23.25 -11.31 19.48
C PHE A 158 -24.73 -11.51 19.16
N TYR A 159 -25.22 -10.88 18.08
CA TYR A 159 -26.63 -10.89 17.69
C TYR A 159 -27.02 -11.98 16.66
N THR A 160 -26.05 -12.78 16.23
CA THR A 160 -26.26 -13.95 15.37
C THR A 160 -26.35 -15.22 16.22
N SER A 161 -27.40 -16.01 16.01
CA SER A 161 -27.67 -17.27 16.72
C SER A 161 -26.57 -18.31 16.44
N ARG A 162 -26.06 -18.35 15.20
CA ARG A 162 -25.02 -19.30 14.75
C ARG A 162 -23.61 -18.71 14.79
N LYS A 163 -23.13 -18.44 16.00
CA LYS A 163 -21.80 -17.86 16.29
C LYS A 163 -20.66 -18.53 15.53
N LYS A 164 -20.58 -19.86 15.54
CA LYS A 164 -19.49 -20.61 14.88
C LYS A 164 -19.46 -20.38 13.37
N ASN A 165 -20.61 -20.53 12.70
CA ASN A 165 -20.68 -20.36 11.24
C ASN A 165 -20.37 -18.92 10.86
N TYR A 166 -20.99 -17.95 11.54
CA TYR A 166 -20.74 -16.54 11.31
C TYR A 166 -19.25 -16.18 11.49
N PHE A 167 -18.61 -16.64 12.57
CA PHE A 167 -17.19 -16.39 12.82
C PHE A 167 -16.34 -16.87 11.64
N THR A 168 -16.51 -18.12 11.22
CA THR A 168 -15.72 -18.70 10.12
C THR A 168 -15.96 -18.03 8.78
N SER A 169 -17.20 -17.61 8.50
CA SER A 169 -17.53 -17.01 7.22
C SER A 169 -17.12 -15.54 7.16
N ALA A 170 -17.27 -14.78 8.25
CA ALA A 170 -17.08 -13.33 8.24
C ALA A 170 -15.65 -12.89 8.59
N PHE A 171 -14.87 -13.70 9.32
CA PHE A 171 -13.49 -13.35 9.71
C PHE A 171 -12.56 -12.97 8.53
N PRO A 172 -12.55 -13.67 7.39
CA PRO A 172 -11.73 -13.28 6.24
C PRO A 172 -12.04 -11.86 5.71
N PHE A 173 -13.27 -11.38 5.87
CA PHE A 173 -13.66 -10.04 5.43
C PHE A 173 -13.17 -8.93 6.37
N VAL A 174 -12.95 -9.26 7.66
CA VAL A 174 -12.25 -8.36 8.60
C VAL A 174 -10.81 -8.14 8.15
N LEU A 175 -10.11 -9.22 7.76
CA LEU A 175 -8.75 -9.11 7.21
C LEU A 175 -8.74 -8.35 5.88
N TYR A 176 -9.72 -8.59 5.01
CA TYR A 176 -9.86 -7.84 3.76
C TYR A 176 -9.96 -6.33 4.01
N ALA A 177 -10.79 -5.91 4.97
CA ALA A 177 -10.89 -4.50 5.37
C ALA A 177 -9.60 -3.96 6.00
N ALA A 178 -8.83 -4.81 6.68
CA ALA A 178 -7.57 -4.42 7.31
C ALA A 178 -6.47 -4.09 6.29
N PHE A 179 -6.37 -4.90 5.22
CA PHE A 179 -5.31 -4.77 4.22
C PHE A 179 -5.72 -3.95 2.99
N GLN A 180 -7.01 -3.67 2.81
CA GLN A 180 -7.47 -2.70 1.80
C GLN A 180 -7.60 -1.30 2.39
N ARG A 181 -7.55 -0.30 1.50
CA ARG A 181 -7.70 1.11 1.86
C ARG A 181 -8.76 1.72 0.95
N GLY A 182 -9.40 2.78 1.44
CA GLY A 182 -10.49 3.47 0.77
C GLY A 182 -11.84 3.19 1.41
N ILE A 183 -12.77 4.13 1.23
CA ILE A 183 -14.12 4.06 1.79
C ILE A 183 -14.85 2.80 1.30
N LEU A 184 -14.72 2.49 0.01
CA LEU A 184 -15.45 1.41 -0.66
C LEU A 184 -15.06 0.01 -0.16
N ALA A 185 -13.77 -0.22 0.16
CA ALA A 185 -13.33 -1.51 0.69
C ALA A 185 -13.99 -1.84 2.03
N LEU A 186 -14.06 -0.85 2.93
CA LEU A 186 -14.71 -0.99 4.23
C LEU A 186 -16.22 -1.18 4.07
N SER A 187 -16.88 -0.39 3.20
CA SER A 187 -18.31 -0.53 2.93
C SER A 187 -18.66 -1.91 2.35
N SER A 188 -17.85 -2.41 1.41
CA SER A 188 -17.97 -3.76 0.84
C SER A 188 -17.84 -4.84 1.93
N SER A 189 -16.85 -4.70 2.82
CA SER A 189 -16.64 -5.62 3.94
C SER A 189 -17.80 -5.63 4.94
N ILE A 190 -18.29 -4.46 5.34
CA ILE A 190 -19.45 -4.36 6.25
C ILE A 190 -20.68 -4.97 5.61
N LEU A 191 -20.94 -4.68 4.33
CA LEU A 191 -22.11 -5.19 3.61
C LEU A 191 -22.08 -6.72 3.48
N ILE A 192 -20.92 -7.32 3.15
CA ILE A 192 -20.82 -8.78 3.06
C ILE A 192 -20.89 -9.45 4.43
N MET A 193 -20.29 -8.87 5.48
CA MET A 193 -20.45 -9.38 6.85
C MET A 193 -21.91 -9.33 7.31
N TYR A 194 -22.60 -8.22 7.04
CA TYR A 194 -24.04 -8.09 7.28
C TYR A 194 -24.84 -9.16 6.53
N THR A 195 -24.49 -9.40 5.26
CA THR A 195 -25.13 -10.44 4.44
C THR A 195 -24.88 -11.83 4.99
N LEU A 196 -23.69 -12.11 5.51
CA LEU A 196 -23.36 -13.40 6.14
C LEU A 196 -24.10 -13.60 7.46
N ALA A 197 -24.29 -12.56 8.26
CA ALA A 197 -25.17 -12.62 9.43
C ALA A 197 -26.61 -12.95 9.02
N PHE A 198 -27.10 -12.28 7.97
CA PHE A 198 -28.41 -12.55 7.40
C PHE A 198 -28.54 -13.98 6.84
N TRP A 199 -27.51 -14.50 6.16
CA TRP A 199 -27.45 -15.89 5.68
C TRP A 199 -27.48 -16.88 6.84
N ALA A 200 -26.70 -16.63 7.90
CA ALA A 200 -26.63 -17.50 9.06
C ALA A 200 -28.01 -17.68 9.73
N GLU A 201 -28.83 -16.64 9.74
CA GLU A 201 -30.20 -16.68 10.29
C GLU A 201 -31.25 -17.20 9.28
N ALA A 202 -31.17 -16.81 8.01
CA ALA A 202 -32.15 -17.20 6.99
C ALA A 202 -32.04 -18.68 6.59
N ILE A 203 -30.81 -19.19 6.52
CA ILE A 203 -30.47 -20.55 6.08
C ILE A 203 -30.29 -21.48 7.28
N GLY A 204 -29.95 -20.94 8.45
CA GLY A 204 -29.66 -21.72 9.64
C GLY A 204 -30.86 -21.96 10.55
N SER A 205 -31.40 -23.17 10.58
CA SER A 205 -32.32 -23.63 11.66
C SER A 205 -31.66 -24.71 12.51
N SER A 206 -32.08 -24.93 13.76
CA SER A 206 -31.56 -26.06 14.58
C SER A 206 -31.73 -27.42 13.89
N LEU A 207 -32.62 -27.48 12.89
CA LEU A 207 -32.96 -28.64 12.08
C LEU A 207 -32.21 -28.60 10.73
N LYS A 208 -31.86 -29.78 10.21
CA LYS A 208 -31.22 -29.87 8.89
C LYS A 208 -32.27 -29.70 7.78
N PHE A 209 -31.95 -28.89 6.78
CA PHE A 209 -32.77 -28.71 5.58
C PHE A 209 -32.38 -29.70 4.48
N THR A 210 -33.36 -30.09 3.65
CA THR A 210 -33.09 -30.77 2.38
C THR A 210 -32.63 -29.78 1.31
N ARG A 211 -31.98 -30.28 0.25
CA ARG A 211 -31.48 -29.44 -0.88
C ARG A 211 -32.60 -28.64 -1.54
N GLU A 212 -33.78 -29.25 -1.70
CA GLU A 212 -34.95 -28.63 -2.30
C GLU A 212 -35.53 -27.50 -1.43
N GLN A 213 -35.55 -27.69 -0.10
CA GLN A 213 -35.98 -26.68 0.85
C GLN A 213 -35.03 -25.46 0.85
N LEU A 214 -33.72 -25.69 0.73
CA LEU A 214 -32.72 -24.62 0.59
C LEU A 214 -32.93 -23.83 -0.71
N LEU A 215 -33.09 -24.51 -1.85
CA LEU A 215 -33.34 -23.87 -3.14
C LEU A 215 -34.63 -23.04 -3.13
N SER A 216 -35.71 -23.58 -2.53
CA SER A 216 -36.97 -22.86 -2.38
C SER A 216 -36.81 -21.59 -1.54
N ARG A 217 -36.06 -21.65 -0.43
CA ARG A 217 -35.78 -20.47 0.41
C ARG A 217 -34.94 -19.41 -0.30
N VAL A 218 -33.95 -19.82 -1.10
CA VAL A 218 -33.15 -18.87 -1.90
C VAL A 218 -34.02 -18.20 -2.95
N LYS A 219 -34.86 -18.96 -3.66
CA LYS A 219 -35.80 -18.41 -4.65
C LYS A 219 -36.80 -17.42 -4.04
N LYS A 220 -37.32 -17.71 -2.84
CA LYS A 220 -38.24 -16.82 -2.11
C LYS A 220 -37.56 -15.56 -1.55
N ASN A 221 -36.23 -15.51 -1.49
CA ASN A 221 -35.47 -14.43 -0.86
C ASN A 221 -34.35 -13.92 -1.79
N PRO A 222 -34.67 -13.16 -2.86
CA PRO A 222 -33.69 -12.70 -3.85
C PRO A 222 -32.57 -11.84 -3.23
N LEU A 223 -32.85 -11.18 -2.11
CA LEU A 223 -31.88 -10.40 -1.33
C LEU A 223 -30.63 -11.20 -0.91
N LEU A 224 -30.76 -12.52 -0.71
CA LEU A 224 -29.63 -13.40 -0.36
C LEU A 224 -28.55 -13.42 -1.45
N VAL A 225 -28.93 -13.23 -2.71
CA VAL A 225 -28.02 -13.25 -3.87
C VAL A 225 -27.64 -11.82 -4.29
N PHE A 226 -28.55 -10.87 -4.10
CA PHE A 226 -28.34 -9.48 -4.49
C PHE A 226 -27.23 -8.79 -3.67
N PHE A 227 -27.22 -8.91 -2.34
CA PHE A 227 -26.23 -8.19 -1.52
C PHE A 227 -24.77 -8.64 -1.70
N PRO A 228 -24.44 -9.93 -1.82
CA PRO A 228 -23.08 -10.35 -2.17
C PRO A 228 -22.62 -9.77 -3.51
N PHE A 229 -23.53 -9.67 -4.49
CA PHE A 229 -23.24 -9.09 -5.79
C PHE A 229 -22.97 -7.58 -5.70
N VAL A 230 -23.76 -6.84 -4.90
CA VAL A 230 -23.50 -5.43 -4.61
C VAL A 230 -22.15 -5.25 -3.91
N ALA A 231 -21.84 -6.07 -2.91
CA ALA A 231 -20.54 -6.01 -2.21
C ALA A 231 -19.35 -6.26 -3.16
N LEU A 232 -19.50 -7.18 -4.13
CA LEU A 232 -18.51 -7.46 -5.17
C LEU A 232 -18.35 -6.28 -6.14
N ILE A 233 -19.45 -5.66 -6.57
CA ILE A 233 -19.41 -4.45 -7.41
C ILE A 233 -18.67 -3.31 -6.68
N ILE A 234 -18.97 -3.09 -5.40
CA ILE A 234 -18.29 -2.06 -4.59
C ILE A 234 -16.79 -2.36 -4.49
N ALA A 235 -16.40 -3.62 -4.30
CA ALA A 235 -14.99 -4.03 -4.27
C ALA A 235 -14.30 -3.77 -5.63
N LYS A 236 -14.98 -4.05 -6.75
CA LYS A 236 -14.49 -3.72 -8.11
C LYS A 236 -14.30 -2.23 -8.29
N PHE A 237 -15.28 -1.42 -7.87
CA PHE A 237 -15.18 0.02 -7.96
C PHE A 237 -13.95 0.51 -7.22
N ASN A 238 -13.61 -0.04 -6.04
CA ASN A 238 -12.42 0.33 -5.28
C ASN A 238 -11.11 0.18 -6.08
N SER A 239 -10.81 -1.03 -6.57
CA SER A 239 -9.71 -1.30 -7.53
C SER A 239 -9.75 -2.75 -8.05
N ASN A 240 -9.01 -3.03 -9.13
CA ASN A 240 -8.82 -4.40 -9.62
C ASN A 240 -8.19 -5.31 -8.58
N ILE A 241 -7.18 -4.81 -7.84
CA ILE A 241 -6.52 -5.56 -6.76
C ILE A 241 -7.52 -5.83 -5.63
N SER A 242 -8.37 -4.86 -5.29
CA SER A 242 -9.42 -5.02 -4.28
C SER A 242 -10.41 -6.13 -4.67
N LEU A 243 -10.80 -6.25 -5.95
CA LEU A 243 -11.65 -7.35 -6.41
C LEU A 243 -10.98 -8.71 -6.24
N VAL A 244 -9.70 -8.83 -6.63
CA VAL A 244 -8.96 -10.09 -6.50
C VAL A 244 -8.86 -10.52 -5.04
N LEU A 245 -8.57 -9.58 -4.14
CA LEU A 245 -8.50 -9.86 -2.71
C LEU A 245 -9.87 -10.15 -2.10
N PHE A 246 -10.93 -9.54 -2.60
CA PHE A 246 -12.29 -9.90 -2.22
C PHE A 246 -12.62 -11.34 -2.63
N ALA A 247 -12.22 -11.76 -3.83
CA ALA A 247 -12.39 -13.16 -4.27
C ALA A 247 -11.62 -14.15 -3.38
N PHE A 248 -10.39 -13.81 -2.98
CA PHE A 248 -9.65 -14.61 -1.99
C PHE A 248 -10.33 -14.63 -0.62
N ALA A 249 -10.92 -13.52 -0.17
CA ALA A 249 -11.71 -13.51 1.07
C ALA A 249 -12.94 -14.42 0.98
N VAL A 250 -13.63 -14.47 -0.16
CA VAL A 250 -14.75 -15.40 -0.42
C VAL A 250 -14.27 -16.86 -0.39
N LEU A 251 -13.15 -17.17 -1.05
CA LEU A 251 -12.57 -18.53 -1.06
C LEU A 251 -12.12 -18.96 0.34
N ALA A 252 -11.47 -18.07 1.08
CA ALA A 252 -11.08 -18.29 2.48
C ALA A 252 -12.31 -18.52 3.37
N SER A 253 -13.37 -17.72 3.18
CA SER A 253 -14.64 -17.84 3.91
C SER A 253 -15.28 -19.21 3.68
N ALA A 254 -15.46 -19.60 2.42
CA ALA A 254 -16.05 -20.89 2.07
C ALA A 254 -15.21 -22.08 2.59
N SER A 255 -13.89 -22.00 2.42
CA SER A 255 -12.96 -23.06 2.85
C SER A 255 -12.91 -23.18 4.38
N LEU A 256 -12.89 -22.06 5.10
CA LEU A 256 -12.84 -22.04 6.56
C LEU A 256 -14.15 -22.56 7.16
N THR A 257 -15.30 -22.17 6.61
CA THR A 257 -16.59 -22.72 7.04
C THR A 257 -16.67 -24.23 6.75
N TYR A 258 -16.23 -24.69 5.58
CA TYR A 258 -16.22 -26.12 5.24
C TYR A 258 -15.35 -26.94 6.20
N ILE A 259 -14.10 -26.54 6.42
CA ILE A 259 -13.16 -27.23 7.31
C ILE A 259 -13.69 -27.23 8.74
N SER A 260 -14.25 -26.10 9.20
CA SER A 260 -14.78 -25.98 10.54
C SER A 260 -16.01 -26.87 10.78
N GLU A 261 -16.91 -26.99 9.80
CA GLU A 261 -18.01 -27.95 9.82
C GLU A 261 -17.50 -29.40 9.77
N ARG A 262 -16.46 -29.67 8.98
CA ARG A 262 -15.83 -30.98 8.87
C ARG A 262 -15.22 -31.44 10.18
N VAL A 263 -14.47 -30.56 10.85
CA VAL A 263 -13.91 -30.81 12.18
C VAL A 263 -15.02 -31.06 13.19
N SER A 264 -16.08 -30.24 13.19
CA SER A 264 -17.26 -30.47 14.04
C SER A 264 -17.88 -31.85 13.80
N PHE A 265 -18.05 -32.24 12.54
CA PHE A 265 -18.62 -33.53 12.18
C PHE A 265 -17.76 -34.71 12.66
N LEU A 266 -16.44 -34.61 12.54
CA LEU A 266 -15.51 -35.65 12.99
C LEU A 266 -15.52 -35.77 14.53
N VAL A 267 -15.57 -34.64 15.24
CA VAL A 267 -15.69 -34.59 16.70
C VAL A 267 -17.02 -35.19 17.15
N GLU A 268 -18.15 -34.76 16.56
CA GLU A 268 -19.47 -35.34 16.82
C GLU A 268 -19.50 -36.85 16.57
N LYS A 269 -18.92 -37.32 15.46
CA LYS A 269 -18.87 -38.75 15.13
C LYS A 269 -18.11 -39.55 16.19
N LYS A 270 -16.98 -39.04 16.69
CA LYS A 270 -16.21 -39.68 17.76
C LYS A 270 -17.00 -39.73 19.07
N ILE A 271 -17.66 -38.64 19.43
CA ILE A 271 -18.51 -38.56 20.62
C ILE A 271 -19.71 -39.50 20.50
N ASP A 272 -20.36 -39.55 19.34
CA ASP A 272 -21.51 -40.44 19.09
C ASP A 272 -21.11 -41.92 19.08
N THR A 273 -19.88 -42.28 18.67
CA THR A 273 -19.38 -43.65 18.80
C THR A 273 -19.13 -44.08 20.25
N GLN A 274 -18.98 -43.11 21.17
CA GLN A 274 -18.81 -43.37 22.60
C GLN A 274 -20.16 -43.39 23.36
N LYS A 275 -21.25 -42.94 22.74
CA LYS A 275 -22.59 -42.90 23.35
C LYS A 275 -23.35 -44.20 23.09
N VAL A 276 -24.02 -44.72 24.13
CA VAL A 276 -24.89 -45.90 24.05
C VAL A 276 -26.11 -45.63 23.14
N HIS A 277 -26.62 -44.40 23.11
CA HIS A 277 -27.70 -43.98 22.23
C HIS A 277 -27.22 -42.95 21.22
N LYS A 278 -27.52 -43.19 19.94
CA LYS A 278 -27.23 -42.25 18.85
C LYS A 278 -28.06 -40.99 19.02
N THR A 279 -27.44 -39.83 18.84
CA THR A 279 -28.15 -38.55 18.83
C THR A 279 -29.14 -38.49 17.67
N ILE A 280 -30.41 -38.21 17.96
CA ILE A 280 -31.45 -38.08 16.93
C ILE A 280 -31.27 -36.72 16.25
N ARG A 281 -31.05 -36.75 14.93
CA ARG A 281 -30.99 -35.54 14.10
C ARG A 281 -32.38 -35.22 13.57
N ALA A 282 -33.01 -34.19 14.13
CA ALA A 282 -34.31 -33.74 13.68
C ALA A 282 -34.19 -32.94 12.36
N TYR A 283 -35.11 -33.19 11.43
CA TYR A 283 -35.24 -32.52 10.14
C TYR A 283 -36.52 -31.68 10.11
N VAL A 284 -36.54 -30.61 9.32
CA VAL A 284 -37.74 -29.78 9.16
C VAL A 284 -38.78 -30.52 8.31
N MET A 285 -39.94 -30.84 8.92
CA MET A 285 -41.07 -31.48 8.22
C MET A 285 -41.84 -30.51 7.31
N ASN A 286 -41.97 -29.23 7.66
CA ASN A 286 -42.61 -28.21 6.81
C ASN A 286 -41.76 -26.92 6.77
N PRO A 287 -41.34 -26.44 5.57
CA PRO A 287 -40.48 -25.27 5.40
C PRO A 287 -41.04 -23.97 5.99
N GLU A 288 -42.37 -23.86 6.17
CA GLU A 288 -43.07 -22.69 6.73
C GLU A 288 -43.28 -22.78 8.25
N SER A 289 -43.28 -24.00 8.83
CA SER A 289 -43.65 -24.24 10.23
C SER A 289 -42.56 -23.88 11.26
N VAL A 290 -41.30 -23.73 10.83
CA VAL A 290 -40.19 -23.39 11.72
C VAL A 290 -39.34 -22.30 11.09
N ALA A 291 -39.77 -21.04 11.28
CA ALA A 291 -38.85 -19.91 11.25
C ALA A 291 -39.45 -18.75 12.04
N LYS A 292 -39.11 -18.65 13.33
CA LYS A 292 -38.82 -17.32 13.87
C LYS A 292 -37.61 -16.82 13.06
N PHE A 293 -37.92 -16.14 11.98
CA PHE A 293 -36.96 -15.30 11.25
C PHE A 293 -36.29 -14.39 12.26
N TRP A 294 -35.00 -14.10 12.04
CA TRP A 294 -34.13 -13.27 12.88
C TRP A 294 -34.94 -12.29 13.73
N HIS A 295 -34.86 -12.41 15.06
CA HIS A 295 -35.64 -11.58 15.97
C HIS A 295 -35.61 -10.12 15.53
N THR A 296 -36.79 -9.50 15.35
CA THR A 296 -36.93 -8.16 14.77
C THR A 296 -36.06 -7.12 15.47
N LYS A 297 -35.92 -7.22 16.80
CA LYS A 297 -35.00 -6.37 17.59
C LYS A 297 -33.53 -6.54 17.19
N HIS A 298 -33.06 -7.77 17.01
CA HIS A 298 -31.68 -8.05 16.61
C HIS A 298 -31.40 -7.65 15.17
N LEU A 299 -32.36 -7.92 14.26
CA LEU A 299 -32.32 -7.45 12.88
C LEU A 299 -32.20 -5.93 12.82
N PHE A 300 -33.01 -5.21 13.60
CA PHE A 300 -32.96 -3.75 13.65
C PHE A 300 -31.62 -3.23 14.19
N ILE A 301 -31.11 -3.83 15.29
CA ILE A 301 -29.82 -3.43 15.87
C ILE A 301 -28.68 -3.62 14.86
N VAL A 302 -28.56 -4.80 14.25
CA VAL A 302 -27.45 -5.10 13.34
C VAL A 302 -27.55 -4.31 12.03
N SER A 303 -28.77 -4.09 11.52
CA SER A 303 -28.98 -3.28 10.31
C SER A 303 -28.68 -1.80 10.58
N SER A 304 -29.19 -1.23 11.67
CA SER A 304 -28.87 0.15 12.08
C SER A 304 -27.36 0.32 12.33
N CYS A 305 -26.73 -0.67 12.95
CA CYS A 305 -25.28 -0.69 13.14
C CYS A 305 -24.53 -0.67 11.80
N ALA A 306 -24.93 -1.49 10.82
CA ALA A 306 -24.31 -1.52 9.49
C ALA A 306 -24.43 -0.16 8.78
N VAL A 307 -25.61 0.47 8.83
CA VAL A 307 -25.84 1.81 8.28
C VAL A 307 -24.93 2.84 8.96
N CYS A 308 -24.92 2.86 10.30
CA CYS A 308 -24.09 3.78 11.06
C CYS A 308 -22.61 3.61 10.74
N PHE A 309 -22.08 2.39 10.69
CA PHE A 309 -20.68 2.14 10.37
C PHE A 309 -20.32 2.54 8.94
N ILE A 310 -21.17 2.27 7.94
CA ILE A 310 -20.92 2.68 6.56
C ILE A 310 -20.92 4.21 6.45
N ILE A 311 -21.96 4.88 6.97
CA ILE A 311 -22.09 6.35 6.86
C ILE A 311 -21.01 7.06 7.67
N PHE A 312 -20.82 6.69 8.94
CA PHE A 312 -19.82 7.31 9.80
C PHE A 312 -18.42 7.13 9.24
N SER A 313 -18.06 5.92 8.80
CA SER A 313 -16.73 5.67 8.24
C SER A 313 -16.54 6.41 6.93
N ALA A 314 -17.55 6.47 6.06
CA ALA A 314 -17.47 7.21 4.81
C ALA A 314 -17.29 8.72 5.04
N MET A 315 -18.06 9.31 5.96
CA MET A 315 -17.95 10.72 6.33
C MET A 315 -16.63 11.03 7.03
N PHE A 316 -16.23 10.22 8.01
CA PHE A 316 -14.99 10.40 8.75
C PHE A 316 -13.78 10.39 7.79
N LEU A 317 -13.74 9.40 6.90
CA LEU A 317 -12.69 9.27 5.91
C LEU A 317 -12.71 10.43 4.90
N TYR A 318 -13.88 10.83 4.41
CA TYR A 318 -14.02 11.97 3.50
C TYR A 318 -13.51 13.27 4.14
N PHE A 319 -14.02 13.66 5.32
CA PHE A 319 -13.64 14.91 5.98
C PHE A 319 -12.22 14.90 6.55
N SER A 320 -11.71 13.74 6.96
CA SER A 320 -10.34 13.65 7.48
C SER A 320 -9.30 13.88 6.40
N PHE A 321 -9.60 13.43 5.17
CA PHE A 321 -8.66 13.47 4.05
C PHE A 321 -9.09 14.42 2.92
N ASN A 322 -10.13 15.24 3.08
CA ASN A 322 -10.65 16.13 2.03
C ASN A 322 -9.60 17.10 1.46
N LYS A 323 -8.72 17.64 2.30
CA LYS A 323 -7.63 18.50 1.83
C LYS A 323 -6.63 17.75 0.96
N THR A 324 -6.41 16.47 1.22
CA THR A 324 -5.63 15.66 0.28
C THR A 324 -6.29 15.61 -1.09
N ILE A 325 -7.64 15.50 -1.17
CA ILE A 325 -8.44 15.34 -2.40
C ILE A 325 -8.20 16.45 -3.44
N LYS A 326 -8.07 17.71 -3.02
CA LYS A 326 -7.91 18.85 -3.93
C LYS A 326 -6.61 18.83 -4.74
N ALA A 327 -5.56 18.19 -4.23
CA ALA A 327 -4.30 18.00 -4.97
C ALA A 327 -4.43 17.05 -6.18
N TYR A 328 -5.53 16.30 -6.31
CA TYR A 328 -5.63 15.14 -7.21
C TYR A 328 -6.56 15.32 -8.42
N GLN A 329 -6.59 16.50 -9.05
CA GLN A 329 -7.32 16.64 -10.31
C GLN A 329 -6.55 15.96 -11.46
N ASN A 330 -6.74 14.64 -11.54
CA ASN A 330 -6.49 13.71 -12.65
C ASN A 330 -5.13 13.01 -12.74
N THR A 331 -3.99 13.71 -12.72
CA THR A 331 -2.66 13.08 -12.86
C THR A 331 -1.63 14.02 -12.25
N LEU A 332 -0.71 13.51 -11.41
CA LEU A 332 0.40 14.29 -10.88
C LEU A 332 1.68 13.81 -11.55
N TYR A 333 2.52 14.75 -11.98
CA TYR A 333 3.88 14.43 -12.38
C TYR A 333 4.74 14.44 -11.13
N LEU A 334 5.58 13.42 -10.97
CA LEU A 334 6.50 13.37 -9.85
C LEU A 334 7.79 12.63 -10.23
N PRO A 335 8.89 12.89 -9.51
CA PRO A 335 10.13 12.15 -9.68
C PRO A 335 9.92 10.67 -9.38
N VAL A 336 9.94 9.83 -10.42
CA VAL A 336 9.84 8.38 -10.31
C VAL A 336 11.13 7.70 -10.77
N PRO A 337 11.46 6.52 -10.22
CA PRO A 337 12.46 5.64 -10.83
C PRO A 337 12.04 5.29 -12.26
N GLU A 338 12.89 5.59 -13.25
CA GLU A 338 12.65 5.27 -14.66
C GLU A 338 13.38 3.99 -15.06
N ALA A 339 14.70 3.96 -14.86
CA ALA A 339 15.53 2.81 -15.16
C ALA A 339 16.45 2.47 -13.99
N SER A 340 16.76 1.18 -13.83
CA SER A 340 17.66 0.68 -12.80
C SER A 340 18.71 -0.22 -13.42
N VAL A 341 19.95 -0.05 -12.98
CA VAL A 341 21.06 -0.94 -13.32
C VAL A 341 20.82 -2.28 -12.60
N ARG A 342 20.91 -3.40 -13.34
CA ARG A 342 20.61 -4.72 -12.78
C ARG A 342 21.70 -5.26 -11.86
N ILE A 343 22.90 -4.68 -11.92
CA ILE A 343 24.03 -5.02 -11.06
C ILE A 343 23.78 -4.43 -9.66
N PRO A 344 23.72 -5.25 -8.60
CA PRO A 344 23.53 -4.76 -7.24
C PRO A 344 24.79 -4.07 -6.72
N GLY A 345 24.61 -3.04 -5.89
CA GLY A 345 25.69 -2.24 -5.32
C GLY A 345 26.19 -1.14 -6.24
N PHE A 346 27.31 -0.53 -5.85
CA PHE A 346 27.89 0.62 -6.52
C PHE A 346 29.34 0.30 -6.91
N SER A 347 29.50 -0.35 -8.06
CA SER A 347 30.79 -0.66 -8.67
C SER A 347 30.97 0.14 -9.96
N LYS A 348 32.21 0.22 -10.46
CA LYS A 348 32.58 0.81 -11.73
C LYS A 348 31.82 0.16 -12.90
N THR A 349 31.70 -1.17 -12.88
CA THR A 349 30.91 -1.89 -13.90
C THR A 349 29.44 -1.44 -13.91
N ALA A 350 28.83 -1.23 -12.73
CA ALA A 350 27.46 -0.75 -12.61
C ALA A 350 27.33 0.73 -13.04
N PHE A 351 28.34 1.55 -12.75
CA PHE A 351 28.42 2.94 -13.20
C PHE A 351 28.56 3.05 -14.73
N ASP A 352 29.34 2.18 -15.36
CA ASP A 352 29.47 2.14 -16.83
C ASP A 352 28.18 1.66 -17.51
N GLU A 353 27.43 0.76 -16.85
CA GLU A 353 26.09 0.37 -17.31
C GLU A 353 25.08 1.53 -17.17
N LEU A 354 25.12 2.28 -16.06
CA LEU A 354 24.31 3.47 -15.87
C LEU A 354 24.50 4.48 -17.01
N LYS A 355 25.76 4.74 -17.39
CA LYS A 355 26.09 5.65 -18.51
C LYS A 355 25.46 5.23 -19.84
N LYS A 356 25.29 3.93 -20.08
CA LYS A 356 24.66 3.40 -21.31
C LYS A 356 23.13 3.53 -21.30
N ILE A 357 22.52 3.56 -20.12
CA ILE A 357 21.07 3.61 -19.95
C ILE A 357 20.56 5.06 -20.02
N ARG A 358 21.37 6.03 -19.61
CA ARG A 358 21.00 7.45 -19.62
C ARG A 358 20.70 7.97 -21.02
N THR A 359 19.62 8.73 -21.11
CA THR A 359 19.10 9.38 -22.32
C THR A 359 19.36 10.89 -22.33
N GLY A 360 19.61 11.49 -21.16
CA GLY A 360 19.98 12.90 -20.98
C GLY A 360 18.89 13.76 -20.32
N ASP A 361 17.63 13.32 -20.40
CA ASP A 361 16.45 14.02 -19.88
C ASP A 361 16.16 13.70 -18.41
N GLU A 362 16.96 12.82 -17.79
CA GLU A 362 16.75 12.38 -16.41
C GLU A 362 17.15 13.45 -15.37
N LEU A 363 16.53 13.36 -14.20
CA LEU A 363 16.91 14.12 -13.01
C LEU A 363 18.31 13.70 -12.55
N PRO A 364 19.05 14.60 -11.87
CA PRO A 364 20.39 14.29 -11.39
C PRO A 364 20.40 13.07 -10.47
N ASP A 365 21.29 12.11 -10.77
CA ASP A 365 21.39 10.85 -10.05
C ASP A 365 22.78 10.66 -9.37
N LEU A 366 23.01 9.52 -8.72
CA LEU A 366 24.31 9.23 -8.06
C LEU A 366 25.51 9.18 -9.02
N GLY A 367 25.29 8.82 -10.28
CA GLY A 367 26.34 8.90 -11.27
C GLY A 367 26.71 10.34 -11.62
N ASN A 368 25.77 11.30 -11.50
CA ASN A 368 26.10 12.72 -11.63
C ASN A 368 27.01 13.16 -10.47
N LEU A 369 26.71 12.75 -9.23
CA LEU A 369 27.59 12.98 -8.08
C LEU A 369 29.01 12.42 -8.33
N ILE A 370 29.12 11.18 -8.83
CA ILE A 370 30.42 10.56 -9.12
C ILE A 370 31.16 11.30 -10.24
N SER A 371 30.46 11.68 -11.31
CA SER A 371 31.03 12.49 -12.39
C SER A 371 31.50 13.85 -11.89
N ASP A 372 30.70 14.54 -11.07
CA ASP A 372 31.02 15.83 -10.45
C ASP A 372 32.28 15.71 -9.57
N ALA A 373 32.34 14.69 -8.71
CA ALA A 373 33.49 14.43 -7.85
C ALA A 373 34.76 14.05 -8.64
N TRP A 374 34.61 13.27 -9.71
CA TRP A 374 35.72 12.91 -10.60
C TRP A 374 36.26 14.14 -11.32
N ASN A 375 35.38 14.96 -11.86
CA ASN A 375 35.71 16.20 -12.53
C ASN A 375 36.44 17.16 -11.57
N ALA A 376 35.91 17.38 -10.36
CA ALA A 376 36.56 18.19 -9.34
C ALA A 376 38.00 17.74 -9.03
N LYS A 377 38.23 16.42 -9.01
CA LYS A 377 39.54 15.84 -8.71
C LYS A 377 40.53 15.92 -9.86
N VAL A 378 40.06 15.73 -11.10
CA VAL A 378 40.92 15.59 -12.28
C VAL A 378 41.17 16.92 -12.99
N ILE A 379 40.18 17.83 -13.01
CA ILE A 379 40.25 19.10 -13.74
C ILE A 379 41.54 19.89 -13.47
N PRO A 380 41.99 20.06 -12.20
CA PRO A 380 43.23 20.79 -11.91
C PRO A 380 44.49 20.21 -12.59
N PHE A 381 44.44 18.95 -13.02
CA PHE A 381 45.57 18.22 -13.58
C PHE A 381 45.44 17.94 -15.09
N THR A 382 44.27 18.21 -15.70
CA THR A 382 44.05 18.05 -17.15
C THR A 382 44.46 19.29 -17.93
N ARG A 383 45.25 19.10 -19.00
CA ARG A 383 45.61 20.17 -19.93
C ARG A 383 44.41 20.54 -20.82
N PHE A 384 44.19 21.84 -21.00
CA PHE A 384 43.09 22.43 -21.79
C PHE A 384 43.03 21.91 -23.25
N ASP A 385 44.17 21.50 -23.83
CA ASP A 385 44.29 21.10 -25.23
C ASP A 385 43.94 19.63 -25.50
N PHE A 386 43.73 18.81 -24.47
CA PHE A 386 43.29 17.43 -24.64
C PHE A 386 41.77 17.37 -24.56
N SER A 387 41.13 16.93 -25.66
CA SER A 387 39.70 16.63 -25.67
C SER A 387 39.36 15.73 -24.48
N SER A 388 38.41 16.17 -23.66
CA SER A 388 37.80 15.43 -22.55
C SER A 388 37.10 14.16 -23.06
N GLN A 389 37.88 13.18 -23.49
CA GLN A 389 37.44 11.80 -23.35
C GLN A 389 37.64 11.48 -21.88
N GLU A 390 36.55 11.08 -21.22
CA GLU A 390 36.54 10.61 -19.84
C GLU A 390 37.55 9.46 -19.71
N LYS A 391 38.80 9.80 -19.41
CA LYS A 391 39.80 8.79 -19.13
C LYS A 391 39.51 8.30 -17.72
N ASP A 392 39.19 7.02 -17.60
CA ASP A 392 39.08 6.33 -16.33
C ASP A 392 40.41 6.34 -15.54
N ARG A 393 41.51 6.76 -16.18
CA ARG A 393 42.82 6.92 -15.56
C ARG A 393 43.48 8.22 -16.03
N VAL A 394 43.84 9.08 -15.08
CA VAL A 394 44.65 10.28 -15.33
C VAL A 394 45.95 10.14 -14.56
N SER A 395 47.06 10.04 -15.30
CA SER A 395 48.41 9.99 -14.76
C SER A 395 49.12 11.31 -15.00
N PHE A 396 49.72 11.84 -13.95
CA PHE A 396 50.65 12.95 -14.00
C PHE A 396 52.06 12.42 -13.79
N SER A 397 52.99 12.82 -14.67
CA SER A 397 54.39 12.46 -14.55
C SER A 397 55.15 13.56 -13.80
N ASP A 398 55.92 13.19 -12.80
CA ASP A 398 56.84 14.10 -12.13
C ASP A 398 58.18 14.11 -12.89
N PHE A 399 58.70 15.30 -13.16
CA PHE A 399 59.98 15.47 -13.84
C PHE A 399 61.03 15.91 -12.82
N SER A 400 62.11 15.13 -12.69
CA SER A 400 63.29 15.51 -11.91
C SER A 400 64.52 15.65 -12.80
N VAL A 401 65.32 16.69 -12.56
CA VAL A 401 66.57 16.92 -13.30
C VAL A 401 67.74 16.44 -12.44
N ASP A 402 68.58 15.57 -12.99
CA ASP A 402 69.79 15.09 -12.29
C ASP A 402 70.93 16.14 -12.33
N GLU A 403 72.00 15.90 -11.57
CA GLU A 403 73.18 16.79 -11.50
C GLU A 403 73.91 16.95 -12.86
N LYS A 404 73.58 16.13 -13.85
CA LYS A 404 74.13 16.17 -15.22
C LYS A 404 73.17 16.83 -16.22
N GLY A 405 72.03 17.35 -15.76
CA GLY A 405 71.02 17.98 -16.61
C GLY A 405 70.12 17.01 -17.37
N VAL A 406 70.12 15.72 -17.01
CA VAL A 406 69.23 14.71 -17.60
C VAL A 406 67.88 14.77 -16.90
N VAL A 407 66.83 15.02 -17.68
CA VAL A 407 65.45 14.98 -17.20
C VAL A 407 65.02 13.52 -17.08
N THR A 408 64.65 13.11 -15.88
CA THR A 408 64.07 11.79 -15.58
C THR A 408 62.58 11.96 -15.29
N GLU A 409 61.76 11.25 -16.07
CA GLU A 409 60.33 11.15 -15.87
C GLU A 409 60.05 10.02 -14.86
N LYS A 410 59.31 10.33 -13.79
CA LYS A 410 58.78 9.34 -12.85
C LYS A 410 57.26 9.35 -12.92
N ASP A 411 56.66 8.18 -12.71
CA ASP A 411 55.22 8.09 -12.44
C ASP A 411 54.92 8.93 -11.19
N GLY A 412 54.24 10.06 -11.37
CA GLY A 412 53.80 10.92 -10.29
C GLY A 412 52.43 10.47 -9.76
N LEU A 413 51.47 11.37 -9.68
CA LEU A 413 50.12 11.08 -9.19
C LEU A 413 49.27 10.37 -10.25
N ILE A 414 48.65 9.25 -9.87
CA ILE A 414 47.70 8.51 -10.71
C ILE A 414 46.33 8.54 -10.04
N PHE A 415 45.34 9.07 -10.76
CA PHE A 415 43.93 9.00 -10.39
C PHE A 415 43.24 7.94 -11.24
N ASN A 416 42.49 7.06 -10.60
CA ASN A 416 41.66 6.05 -11.25
C ASN A 416 40.20 6.24 -10.85
N LEU A 417 39.31 6.11 -11.84
CA LEU A 417 37.87 5.99 -11.63
C LEU A 417 37.53 4.51 -11.47
N ASP A 418 37.87 3.96 -10.32
CA ASP A 418 37.68 2.55 -9.95
C ASP A 418 36.61 2.37 -8.87
N ASP A 419 36.40 1.12 -8.44
CA ASP A 419 35.45 0.78 -7.38
C ASP A 419 35.75 1.51 -6.07
N ASP A 420 37.03 1.72 -5.75
CA ASP A 420 37.45 2.37 -4.50
C ASP A 420 37.14 3.86 -4.54
N PHE A 421 37.38 4.53 -5.68
CA PHE A 421 36.95 5.90 -5.88
C PHE A 421 35.44 6.05 -5.73
N ILE A 422 34.66 5.23 -6.44
CA ILE A 422 33.18 5.28 -6.38
C ILE A 422 32.68 5.08 -4.94
N ARG A 423 33.23 4.09 -4.24
CA ARG A 423 32.87 3.84 -2.83
C ARG A 423 33.22 5.03 -1.95
N SER A 424 34.38 5.65 -2.15
CA SER A 424 34.80 6.82 -1.38
C SER A 424 33.81 7.98 -1.55
N VAL A 425 33.45 8.34 -2.79
CA VAL A 425 32.50 9.42 -3.08
C VAL A 425 31.13 9.15 -2.44
N ILE A 426 30.61 7.93 -2.58
CA ILE A 426 29.31 7.57 -2.03
C ILE A 426 29.34 7.56 -0.49
N SER A 427 30.46 7.17 0.13
CA SER A 427 30.58 7.11 1.60
C SER A 427 30.62 8.49 2.27
N PHE A 428 31.16 9.51 1.59
CA PHE A 428 31.29 10.88 2.09
C PHE A 428 30.24 11.85 1.53
N ARG A 429 29.13 11.33 1.00
CA ARG A 429 28.02 12.16 0.53
C ARG A 429 27.43 13.01 1.67
N THR A 430 27.01 14.23 1.34
CA THR A 430 26.31 15.13 2.25
C THR A 430 24.98 14.50 2.68
N SER A 431 24.61 14.64 3.95
CA SER A 431 23.35 14.12 4.49
C SER A 431 22.67 15.17 5.36
N PRO A 432 21.34 15.37 5.27
CA PRO A 432 20.40 14.66 4.37
C PRO A 432 20.42 15.25 2.94
N SER A 433 20.41 14.39 1.91
CA SER A 433 20.33 14.83 0.51
C SER A 433 19.66 13.80 -0.43
N ILE A 434 19.44 14.16 -1.70
CA ILE A 434 18.90 13.23 -2.71
C ILE A 434 19.81 12.02 -2.91
N GLU A 435 21.12 12.20 -2.75
CA GLU A 435 22.10 11.12 -2.78
C GLU A 435 21.80 10.03 -1.74
N ASP A 436 21.30 10.37 -0.54
CA ASP A 436 20.85 9.37 0.45
C ASP A 436 19.63 8.58 -0.02
N LEU A 437 18.66 9.28 -0.63
CA LEU A 437 17.46 8.66 -1.20
C LEU A 437 17.83 7.68 -2.31
N LEU A 438 18.74 8.07 -3.20
CA LEU A 438 19.19 7.23 -4.30
C LEU A 438 20.09 6.09 -3.80
N TYR A 439 20.95 6.34 -2.81
CA TYR A 439 21.79 5.32 -2.19
C TYR A 439 20.96 4.22 -1.53
N SER A 440 19.83 4.59 -0.90
CA SER A 440 18.90 3.64 -0.28
C SER A 440 18.26 2.65 -1.26
N GLN A 441 18.36 2.88 -2.58
CA GLN A 441 17.88 1.95 -3.59
C GLN A 441 18.77 0.71 -3.72
N GLY A 442 20.05 0.80 -3.33
CA GLY A 442 21.02 -0.29 -3.34
C GLY A 442 21.59 -0.65 -4.72
N CYS A 443 21.29 0.17 -5.74
CA CYS A 443 21.82 0.08 -7.10
C CYS A 443 21.72 1.47 -7.75
N PHE A 444 22.42 1.69 -8.86
CA PHE A 444 22.27 2.92 -9.64
C PHE A 444 20.90 2.96 -10.33
N ILE A 445 20.20 4.09 -10.16
CA ILE A 445 18.86 4.34 -10.69
C ILE A 445 18.83 5.72 -11.32
N THR A 446 18.19 5.84 -12.48
CA THR A 446 17.83 7.13 -13.08
C THR A 446 16.38 7.46 -12.72
N ALA A 447 16.08 8.75 -12.59
CA ALA A 447 14.76 9.23 -12.25
C ALA A 447 14.28 10.27 -13.24
N SER A 448 12.98 10.28 -13.53
CA SER A 448 12.38 11.31 -14.39
C SER A 448 10.98 11.64 -13.91
N TYR A 449 10.45 12.76 -14.41
CA TYR A 449 9.08 13.14 -14.15
C TYR A 449 8.13 12.26 -14.95
N ALA A 450 7.36 11.42 -14.25
CA ALA A 450 6.33 10.60 -14.90
C ALA A 450 4.94 10.86 -14.31
N PRO A 451 3.88 10.72 -15.12
CA PRO A 451 2.52 10.84 -14.66
C PRO A 451 2.13 9.66 -13.77
N LYS A 452 1.90 9.89 -12.48
CA LYS A 452 1.32 8.89 -11.57
C LYS A 452 -0.18 9.13 -11.44
N LYS A 453 -0.97 8.18 -11.92
CA LYS A 453 -2.42 8.16 -11.66
C LYS A 453 -2.66 7.72 -10.23
N PHE A 454 -3.01 8.66 -9.38
CA PHE A 454 -3.47 8.34 -8.04
C PHE A 454 -4.88 7.70 -8.11
N PRO A 455 -5.13 6.61 -7.38
CA PRO A 455 -6.43 5.94 -7.46
C PRO A 455 -7.54 6.89 -7.00
N LEU A 456 -8.48 7.14 -7.91
CA LEU A 456 -9.70 7.96 -7.80
C LEU A 456 -10.61 7.65 -6.59
N ASN A 457 -10.26 6.73 -5.69
CA ASN A 457 -11.16 6.09 -4.72
C ASN A 457 -10.81 6.23 -3.25
N ARG A 458 -9.67 6.81 -2.90
CA ARG A 458 -9.32 6.84 -1.48
C ARG A 458 -10.36 7.65 -0.70
N TYR A 459 -10.78 8.82 -1.23
CA TYR A 459 -11.78 9.68 -0.58
C TYR A 459 -12.65 10.51 -1.54
N ASN A 460 -12.80 10.12 -2.81
CA ASN A 460 -13.53 10.93 -3.82
C ASN A 460 -15.04 11.02 -3.56
N THR A 461 -15.69 12.08 -4.07
CA THR A 461 -17.14 12.31 -4.01
C THR A 461 -17.94 11.17 -4.64
N ALA A 462 -17.47 10.60 -5.75
CA ALA A 462 -18.09 9.44 -6.38
C ALA A 462 -18.06 8.19 -5.46
N ALA A 463 -16.92 7.94 -4.82
CA ALA A 463 -16.77 6.85 -3.86
C ALA A 463 -17.64 7.06 -2.61
N LEU A 464 -17.76 8.30 -2.14
CA LEU A 464 -18.68 8.68 -1.06
C LEU A 464 -20.13 8.40 -1.45
N LEU A 465 -20.55 8.79 -2.66
CA LEU A 465 -21.91 8.54 -3.14
C LEU A 465 -22.21 7.05 -3.24
N VAL A 466 -21.29 6.25 -3.80
CA VAL A 466 -21.44 4.78 -3.85
C VAL A 466 -21.52 4.18 -2.45
N ALA A 467 -20.72 4.67 -1.49
CA ALA A 467 -20.79 4.23 -0.10
C ALA A 467 -22.12 4.58 0.56
N LEU A 468 -22.64 5.80 0.36
CA LEU A 468 -23.94 6.22 0.88
C LEU A 468 -25.08 5.42 0.27
N VAL A 469 -25.06 5.16 -1.04
CA VAL A 469 -26.03 4.28 -1.72
C VAL A 469 -25.95 2.86 -1.13
N SER A 470 -24.76 2.35 -0.84
CA SER A 470 -24.60 1.04 -0.21
C SER A 470 -25.19 0.97 1.21
N ALA A 471 -25.23 2.08 1.94
CA ALA A 471 -25.85 2.16 3.27
C ALA A 471 -27.39 2.03 3.21
N ILE A 472 -28.01 2.22 2.05
CA ILE A 472 -29.45 1.99 1.86
C ILE A 472 -29.77 0.47 1.89
N MET A 473 -28.78 -0.39 1.58
CA MET A 473 -29.00 -1.83 1.45
C MET A 473 -29.48 -2.50 2.75
N PRO A 474 -28.87 -2.27 3.93
CA PRO A 474 -29.41 -2.77 5.19
C PRO A 474 -30.80 -2.20 5.54
N LEU A 475 -31.11 -0.97 5.13
CA LEU A 475 -32.43 -0.34 5.34
C LEU A 475 -33.52 -1.04 4.51
N MET A 476 -33.21 -1.47 3.28
CA MET A 476 -34.14 -2.22 2.45
C MET A 476 -34.58 -3.54 3.10
N ILE A 477 -33.71 -4.23 3.86
CA ILE A 477 -34.11 -5.42 4.61
C ILE A 477 -35.10 -5.05 5.72
N ILE A 478 -34.84 -3.95 6.45
CA ILE A 478 -35.77 -3.49 7.49
C ILE A 478 -37.13 -3.19 6.88
N LEU A 479 -37.19 -2.43 5.78
CA LEU A 479 -38.43 -2.06 5.10
C LEU A 479 -39.23 -3.29 4.63
N LEU A 480 -38.60 -4.19 3.88
CA LEU A 480 -39.25 -5.37 3.29
C LEU A 480 -39.63 -6.45 4.30
N ARG A 481 -39.17 -6.39 5.56
CA ARG A 481 -39.40 -7.49 6.53
C ARG A 481 -40.05 -7.08 7.83
N VAL A 482 -39.87 -5.83 8.23
CA VAL A 482 -40.46 -5.30 9.46
C VAL A 482 -41.78 -4.58 9.15
N PHE A 483 -41.91 -3.94 7.99
CA PHE A 483 -43.10 -3.17 7.62
C PHE A 483 -44.06 -3.88 6.65
N GLU A 484 -43.64 -4.97 5.98
CA GLU A 484 -44.53 -5.86 5.19
C GLU A 484 -45.22 -6.95 6.04
N LYS A 485 -45.12 -6.87 7.37
CA LYS A 485 -45.95 -7.65 8.30
C LYS A 485 -47.08 -6.77 8.82
#